data_AF-X1EVH0-F1
#
_entry.id   AF-X1EVH0-F1
#
_cell.length_a   1.000
_cell.length_b   1.000
_cell.length_c   1.000
_cell.angle_alpha   90.00
_cell.angle_beta   90.00
_cell.angle_gamma   90.00
#
_symmetry.space_group_name_H-M   'P 1'
#
loop_
_entity.id
_entity.type
_entity.pdbx_description
1 polymer ?
#
loop_
_entity_poly.entity_id
_entity_poly.type
_entity_poly.pdbx_seq_one_letter_code
_entity_poly.pdbx_strand_id
1 'polypeptide(L)'
;MKGYEILEHRHLNLYREDGIAPYEIKIGLLDFLRELNAGPEGIARHSSFMVVGIDDVLYLTKREDRSAIALDIHKVLQSAANELERKKNEVQIVCKGKLVKGDSFWVEYRGETLPLDFIFGTPIKREIRGFPVYTISFNLSS
;
A
#
# COMPACT_ATOMS: atom_id res chain seq x y z
N MET A 1 0.30 -6.03 14.26
CA MET A 1 -0.95 -6.22 13.49
C MET A 1 -0.51 -6.62 12.09
N LYS A 2 -1.00 -7.73 11.56
CA LYS A 2 -0.79 -8.08 10.15
C LYS A 2 -1.79 -7.27 9.33
N GLY A 3 -1.34 -6.73 8.20
CA GLY A 3 -2.07 -5.76 7.40
C GLY A 3 -1.15 -5.08 6.41
N TYR A 4 -1.50 -3.85 6.04
CA TYR A 4 -0.71 -3.01 5.16
C TYR A 4 0.26 -2.15 5.96
N GLU A 5 1.53 -2.18 5.57
CA GLU A 5 2.54 -1.20 5.98
C GLU A 5 2.81 -0.26 4.80
N ILE A 6 2.48 1.03 4.95
CA ILE A 6 2.61 2.03 3.89
C ILE A 6 3.77 2.94 4.26
N LEU A 7 4.78 3.02 3.39
CA LEU A 7 5.97 3.83 3.63
C LEU A 7 6.54 4.42 2.34
N GLU A 8 7.42 5.39 2.51
CA GLU A 8 8.13 6.02 1.42
C GLU A 8 9.34 5.17 1.00
N HIS A 9 9.55 5.06 -0.30
CA HIS A 9 10.63 4.29 -0.92
C HIS A 9 12.02 4.70 -0.40
N ARG A 10 12.22 5.99 -0.08
CA ARG A 10 13.47 6.52 0.47
C ARG A 10 13.78 6.04 1.91
N HIS A 11 12.82 5.43 2.60
CA HIS A 11 13.01 4.88 3.95
C HIS A 11 13.50 3.44 3.92
N LEU A 12 13.57 2.80 2.75
CA LEU A 12 14.07 1.44 2.63
C LEU A 12 15.59 1.35 2.84
N ASN A 13 16.04 0.23 3.39
CA ASN A 13 17.47 -0.02 3.63
C ASN A 13 18.31 -0.22 2.36
N LEU A 14 17.66 -0.22 1.20
CA LEU A 14 18.32 -0.14 -0.11
C LEU A 14 19.05 1.19 -0.31
N TYR A 15 18.65 2.24 0.43
CA TYR A 15 19.16 3.59 0.26
C TYR A 15 19.85 4.13 1.52
N ARG A 16 19.69 3.47 2.67
CA ARG A 16 20.24 3.87 3.97
C ARG A 16 20.49 2.64 4.84
N GLU A 17 21.66 2.53 5.47
CA GLU A 17 22.00 1.33 6.28
C GLU A 17 21.02 1.07 7.43
N ASP A 18 20.42 2.12 7.98
CA ASP A 18 19.44 2.08 9.07
C ASP A 18 17.98 1.88 8.63
N GLY A 19 17.73 1.81 7.31
CA GLY A 19 16.40 1.82 6.73
C GLY A 19 15.54 0.59 7.07
N ILE A 20 14.29 0.64 6.60
CA ILE A 20 13.31 -0.44 6.72
C ILE A 20 13.64 -1.52 5.69
N ALA A 21 13.66 -2.78 6.11
CA ALA A 21 13.88 -3.89 5.18
C ALA A 21 12.71 -4.00 4.19
N PRO A 22 12.96 -4.11 2.87
CA PRO A 22 11.91 -4.41 1.91
C PRO A 22 11.41 -5.84 2.15
N TYR A 23 10.12 -6.05 1.90
CA TYR A 23 9.57 -7.41 1.86
C TYR A 23 10.08 -8.18 0.64
N GLU A 24 10.15 -9.50 0.78
CA GLU A 24 10.88 -10.40 -0.12
C GLU A 24 10.34 -10.39 -1.56
N ILE A 25 9.03 -10.41 -1.73
CA ILE A 25 8.39 -10.54 -3.03
C ILE A 25 7.98 -9.18 -3.57
N LYS A 26 8.81 -8.61 -4.45
CA LYS A 26 8.49 -7.37 -5.15
C LYS A 26 7.46 -7.60 -6.27
N ILE A 27 6.38 -6.85 -6.27
CA ILE A 27 5.31 -6.93 -7.28
C ILE A 27 4.76 -5.53 -7.61
N GLY A 28 4.38 -5.29 -8.87
CA GLY A 28 3.70 -4.05 -9.26
C GLY A 28 2.25 -4.04 -8.77
N LEU A 29 1.69 -2.85 -8.50
CA LEU A 29 0.32 -2.74 -7.99
C LEU A 29 -0.70 -3.45 -8.88
N LEU A 30 -0.65 -3.24 -10.20
CA LEU A 30 -1.61 -3.86 -11.11
C LEU A 30 -1.49 -5.39 -11.16
N ASP A 31 -0.27 -5.92 -11.13
CA ASP A 31 -0.05 -7.36 -11.04
C ASP A 31 -0.55 -7.90 -9.70
N PHE A 32 -0.28 -7.21 -8.60
CA PHE A 32 -0.79 -7.58 -7.28
C PHE A 32 -2.31 -7.63 -7.26
N LEU A 33 -2.99 -6.59 -7.75
CA LEU A 33 -4.45 -6.56 -7.86
C LEU A 33 -4.99 -7.66 -8.78
N ARG A 34 -4.27 -7.99 -9.85
CA ARG A 34 -4.62 -9.12 -10.73
C ARG A 34 -4.53 -10.45 -9.98
N GLU A 35 -3.46 -10.69 -9.22
CA GLU A 35 -3.32 -11.90 -8.38
C GLU A 35 -4.43 -11.99 -7.33
N LEU A 36 -4.82 -10.88 -6.71
CA LEU A 36 -5.96 -10.85 -5.77
C LEU A 36 -7.27 -11.22 -6.46
N ASN A 37 -7.51 -10.71 -7.68
CA ASN A 37 -8.74 -10.95 -8.44
C ASN A 37 -8.82 -12.34 -9.10
N ALA A 38 -7.70 -12.93 -9.48
CA ALA A 38 -7.65 -14.26 -10.11
C ALA A 38 -8.05 -15.41 -9.16
N GLY A 39 -8.29 -15.08 -7.88
CA GLY A 39 -8.55 -16.02 -6.81
C GLY A 39 -7.36 -15.99 -5.86
N PRO A 40 -7.51 -15.39 -4.66
CA PRO A 40 -6.40 -15.28 -3.72
C PRO A 40 -5.96 -16.66 -3.18
N GLU A 41 -6.61 -17.76 -3.57
CA GLU A 41 -6.17 -19.14 -3.39
C GLU A 41 -4.76 -19.40 -3.94
N GLY A 42 -4.38 -18.77 -5.05
CA GLY A 42 -3.04 -18.88 -5.65
C GLY A 42 -1.93 -18.18 -4.86
N ILE A 43 -2.27 -17.27 -3.94
CA ILE A 43 -1.30 -16.55 -3.12
C ILE A 43 -0.68 -17.51 -2.11
N ALA A 44 0.64 -17.66 -2.13
CA ALA A 44 1.32 -18.51 -1.17
C ALA A 44 1.11 -18.00 0.27
N ARG A 45 0.98 -18.95 1.22
CA ARG A 45 0.87 -18.63 2.64
C ARG A 45 2.17 -18.04 3.14
N HIS A 46 2.08 -17.16 4.14
CA HIS A 46 3.26 -16.54 4.79
C HIS A 46 4.15 -15.74 3.83
N SER A 47 3.63 -15.30 2.69
CA SER A 47 4.41 -14.45 1.79
C SER A 47 4.38 -12.99 2.24
N SER A 48 5.54 -12.34 2.12
CA SER A 48 5.72 -10.92 2.37
C SER A 48 5.90 -10.19 1.04
N PHE A 49 4.91 -9.37 0.67
CA PHE A 49 4.86 -8.66 -0.61
C PHE A 49 5.29 -7.21 -0.46
N MET A 50 6.26 -6.78 -1.25
CA MET A 50 6.59 -5.37 -1.46
C MET A 50 5.85 -4.90 -2.73
N VAL A 51 4.75 -4.20 -2.55
CA VAL A 51 3.92 -3.67 -3.64
C VAL A 51 4.41 -2.27 -4.02
N VAL A 52 4.70 -2.07 -5.30
CA VAL A 52 5.21 -0.81 -5.86
C VAL A 52 4.31 -0.24 -6.95
N GLY A 53 4.42 1.06 -7.20
CA GLY A 53 3.78 1.70 -8.36
C GLY A 53 2.39 2.28 -8.13
N ILE A 54 1.93 2.36 -6.87
CA ILE A 54 0.65 3.00 -6.53
C ILE A 54 0.62 4.47 -6.93
N ASP A 55 1.71 5.21 -6.72
CA ASP A 55 1.81 6.62 -7.13
C ASP A 55 1.71 6.76 -8.65
N ASP A 56 2.35 5.86 -9.41
CA ASP A 56 2.33 5.91 -10.87
C ASP A 56 0.92 5.63 -11.42
N VAL A 57 0.21 4.64 -10.86
CA VAL A 57 -1.18 4.32 -11.25
C VAL A 57 -2.11 5.51 -11.00
N LEU A 58 -2.04 6.13 -9.82
CA LEU A 58 -2.87 7.28 -9.49
C LEU A 58 -2.47 8.53 -10.29
N TYR A 59 -1.18 8.75 -10.53
CA TYR A 59 -0.68 9.89 -11.30
C TYR A 59 -1.11 9.85 -12.77
N LEU A 60 -1.00 8.67 -13.41
CA LEU A 60 -1.40 8.47 -14.81
C LEU A 60 -2.93 8.50 -15.02
N THR A 61 -3.70 8.40 -13.95
CA THR A 61 -5.15 8.58 -13.96
C THR A 61 -5.50 10.07 -14.03
N LYS A 62 -6.50 10.43 -14.85
CA LYS A 62 -7.04 11.80 -14.90
C LYS A 62 -7.46 12.27 -13.51
N ARG A 63 -7.24 13.54 -13.21
CA ARG A 63 -7.44 14.09 -11.87
C ARG A 63 -8.88 13.88 -11.36
N GLU A 64 -9.88 14.06 -12.23
CA GLU A 64 -11.29 13.81 -11.88
C GLU A 64 -11.62 12.35 -11.53
N ASP A 65 -10.85 11.39 -12.06
CA ASP A 65 -11.12 9.94 -11.91
C ASP A 65 -10.30 9.30 -10.79
N ARG A 66 -9.33 10.01 -10.19
CA ARG A 66 -8.40 9.45 -9.19
C ARG A 66 -9.12 8.85 -7.98
N SER A 67 -10.15 9.53 -7.48
CA SER A 67 -10.94 9.02 -6.35
C SER A 67 -11.69 7.75 -6.72
N ALA A 68 -12.25 7.67 -7.93
CA ALA A 68 -12.94 6.47 -8.41
C ALA A 68 -11.97 5.29 -8.53
N ILE A 69 -10.80 5.50 -9.15
CA ILE A 69 -9.76 4.47 -9.26
C ILE A 69 -9.26 4.04 -7.87
N ALA A 70 -9.06 4.98 -6.94
CA ALA A 70 -8.67 4.66 -5.57
C ALA A 70 -9.72 3.78 -4.87
N LEU A 71 -11.02 4.09 -5.03
CA LEU A 71 -12.10 3.25 -4.51
C LEU A 71 -12.16 1.87 -5.17
N ASP A 72 -11.83 1.75 -6.45
CA ASP A 72 -11.77 0.45 -7.11
C ASP A 72 -10.59 -0.39 -6.61
N ILE A 73 -9.43 0.22 -6.37
CA ILE A 73 -8.31 -0.43 -5.67
C ILE A 73 -8.76 -0.89 -4.28
N HIS A 74 -9.44 -0.03 -3.51
CA HIS A 74 -9.99 -0.38 -2.20
C HIS A 74 -10.88 -1.61 -2.26
N LYS A 75 -11.85 -1.66 -3.19
CA LYS A 75 -12.76 -2.81 -3.33
C LYS A 75 -12.02 -4.12 -3.56
N VAL A 76 -11.00 -4.12 -4.43
CA VAL A 76 -10.19 -5.32 -4.71
C VAL A 76 -9.44 -5.74 -3.45
N LEU A 77 -8.73 -4.81 -2.79
CA LEU A 77 -7.99 -5.08 -1.56
C LEU A 77 -8.91 -5.61 -0.45
N GLN A 78 -10.09 -5.01 -0.29
CA GLN A 78 -11.09 -5.38 0.70
C GLN A 78 -11.68 -6.78 0.42
N SER A 79 -11.92 -7.11 -0.85
CA SER A 79 -12.44 -8.42 -1.24
C SER A 79 -11.48 -9.57 -0.89
N ALA A 80 -10.17 -9.31 -0.93
CA ALA A 80 -9.13 -10.28 -0.62
C ALA A 80 -8.69 -10.27 0.87
N ALA A 81 -9.21 -9.35 1.68
CA ALA A 81 -8.74 -9.08 3.03
C ALA A 81 -8.69 -10.33 3.93
N ASN A 82 -9.81 -11.07 3.97
CA ASN A 82 -9.94 -12.28 4.78
C ASN A 82 -8.93 -13.35 4.37
N GLU A 83 -8.64 -13.45 3.07
CA GLU A 83 -7.71 -14.46 2.57
C GLU A 83 -6.26 -14.12 2.93
N LEU A 84 -5.86 -12.86 2.72
CA LEU A 84 -4.53 -12.36 3.09
C LEU A 84 -4.28 -12.53 4.60
N GLU A 85 -5.28 -12.24 5.41
CA GLU A 85 -5.22 -12.42 6.86
C GLU A 85 -5.12 -13.90 7.25
N ARG A 86 -6.00 -14.75 6.72
CA ARG A 86 -6.01 -16.21 6.98
C ARG A 86 -4.69 -16.87 6.61
N LYS A 87 -4.10 -16.46 5.48
CA LYS A 87 -2.82 -16.97 4.98
C LYS A 87 -1.60 -16.33 5.66
N LYS A 88 -1.83 -15.40 6.60
CA LYS A 88 -0.80 -14.70 7.39
C LYS A 88 0.21 -13.92 6.54
N ASN A 89 -0.23 -13.45 5.38
CA ASN A 89 0.57 -12.64 4.48
C ASN A 89 0.86 -11.27 5.09
N GLU A 90 1.89 -10.64 4.57
CA GLU A 90 2.32 -9.29 4.97
C GLU A 90 2.46 -8.47 3.70
N VAL A 91 1.94 -7.24 3.71
CA VAL A 91 1.94 -6.38 2.53
C VAL A 91 2.55 -5.04 2.89
N GLN A 92 3.63 -4.71 2.19
CA GLN A 92 4.31 -3.43 2.29
C GLN A 92 4.00 -2.63 1.02
N ILE A 93 3.27 -1.53 1.16
CA ILE A 93 2.98 -0.58 0.09
C ILE A 93 4.08 0.48 0.08
N VAL A 94 4.83 0.53 -1.01
CA VAL A 94 5.98 1.43 -1.13
C VAL A 94 5.69 2.55 -2.11
N CYS A 95 5.59 3.76 -1.56
CA CYS A 95 5.30 4.97 -2.30
C CYS A 95 6.58 5.70 -2.72
N LYS A 96 6.68 6.14 -3.97
CA LYS A 96 7.80 6.97 -4.44
C LYS A 96 7.71 8.41 -3.93
N GLY A 97 6.49 8.91 -3.76
CA GLY A 97 6.24 10.26 -3.26
C GLY A 97 6.40 10.38 -1.74
N LYS A 98 6.15 11.58 -1.23
CA LYS A 98 6.16 11.88 0.21
C LYS A 98 4.78 11.64 0.80
N LEU A 99 4.70 10.80 1.83
CA LEU A 99 3.46 10.49 2.53
C LEU A 99 3.11 11.62 3.50
N VAL A 100 1.85 12.04 3.48
CA VAL A 100 1.33 13.07 4.37
C VAL A 100 0.04 12.57 4.99
N LYS A 101 -0.05 12.72 6.32
CA LYS A 101 -1.22 12.38 7.11
C LYS A 101 -1.60 13.58 7.97
N GLY A 102 -2.78 14.13 7.71
CA GLY A 102 -3.47 15.12 8.54
C GLY A 102 -4.89 14.62 8.81
N ASP A 103 -5.89 15.45 8.50
CA ASP A 103 -7.30 15.05 8.52
C ASP A 103 -7.62 14.00 7.43
N SER A 104 -6.87 14.02 6.33
CA SER A 104 -6.86 13.00 5.28
C SER A 104 -5.47 12.37 5.12
N PHE A 105 -5.37 11.37 4.25
CA PHE A 105 -4.13 10.65 3.96
C PHE A 105 -3.83 10.65 2.46
N TRP A 106 -2.65 11.14 2.08
CA TRP A 106 -2.28 11.30 0.68
C TRP A 106 -0.78 11.14 0.46
N VAL A 107 -0.38 11.05 -0.81
CA VAL A 107 1.00 11.11 -1.24
C VAL A 107 1.23 12.29 -2.17
N GLU A 108 2.30 13.03 -1.94
CA GLU A 108 2.81 14.08 -2.83
C GLU A 108 3.76 13.45 -3.84
N TYR A 109 3.39 13.44 -5.12
CA TYR A 109 4.18 12.85 -6.19
C TYR A 109 4.16 13.73 -7.44
N ARG A 110 5.34 14.10 -7.93
CA ARG A 110 5.53 14.95 -9.14
C ARG A 110 4.75 16.27 -9.13
N GLY A 111 4.65 16.90 -7.95
CA GLY A 111 3.93 18.17 -7.77
C GLY A 111 2.41 18.02 -7.64
N GLU A 112 1.89 16.79 -7.59
CA GLU A 112 0.48 16.51 -7.41
C GLU A 112 0.19 15.79 -6.10
N THR A 113 -1.01 16.03 -5.56
CA THR A 113 -1.56 15.31 -4.41
C THR A 113 -2.40 14.14 -4.91
N LEU A 114 -1.99 12.92 -4.54
CA LEU A 114 -2.68 11.68 -4.91
C LEU A 114 -3.35 11.11 -3.65
N PRO A 115 -4.68 10.91 -3.67
CA PRO A 115 -5.40 10.49 -2.48
C PRO A 115 -5.13 9.01 -2.18
N LEU A 116 -4.79 8.71 -0.92
CA LEU A 116 -4.60 7.35 -0.42
C LEU A 116 -5.65 6.97 0.63
N ASP A 117 -6.36 7.95 1.18
CA ASP A 117 -7.49 7.79 2.09
C ASP A 117 -8.65 7.03 1.45
N PHE A 118 -8.96 7.24 0.17
CA PHE A 118 -9.95 6.41 -0.52
C PHE A 118 -9.53 4.94 -0.66
N ILE A 119 -8.24 4.63 -0.52
CA ILE A 119 -7.72 3.25 -0.59
C ILE A 119 -7.65 2.66 0.82
N PHE A 120 -6.97 3.33 1.73
CA PHE A 120 -6.56 2.80 3.03
C PHE A 120 -7.28 3.47 4.20
N GLY A 121 -8.24 4.35 3.98
CA GLY A 121 -8.88 5.12 5.04
C GLY A 121 -7.86 5.90 5.89
N THR A 122 -7.90 5.67 7.20
CA THR A 122 -7.17 6.49 8.18
C THR A 122 -6.09 5.66 8.89
N PRO A 123 -4.95 5.33 8.24
CA PRO A 123 -3.96 4.42 8.81
C PRO A 123 -3.25 5.00 10.04
N ILE A 124 -2.85 4.17 10.99
CA ILE A 124 -2.17 4.61 12.21
C ILE A 124 -0.70 4.87 11.88
N LYS A 125 -0.21 6.08 12.20
CA LYS A 125 1.22 6.38 12.08
C LYS A 125 2.00 5.66 13.19
N ARG A 126 3.03 4.94 12.81
CA ARG A 126 4.04 4.34 13.69
C ARG A 126 5.42 4.80 13.26
N GLU A 127 6.38 4.56 14.13
CA GLU A 127 7.79 4.79 13.84
C GLU A 127 8.53 3.46 13.91
N ILE A 128 9.27 3.13 12.85
CA ILE A 128 10.13 1.95 12.77
C ILE A 128 11.53 2.46 12.49
N ARG A 129 12.45 2.29 13.45
CA ARG A 129 13.85 2.75 13.34
C ARG A 129 13.98 4.24 13.01
N GLY A 130 13.11 5.09 13.57
CA GLY A 130 13.12 6.53 13.29
C GLY A 130 12.37 6.93 12.01
N PHE A 131 11.84 5.97 11.24
CA PHE A 131 11.12 6.25 9.99
C PHE A 131 9.60 6.12 10.16
N PRO A 132 8.81 7.05 9.62
CA PRO A 132 7.36 6.95 9.67
C PRO A 132 6.87 5.81 8.78
N VAL A 133 6.02 4.96 9.36
CA VAL A 133 5.31 3.88 8.68
C VAL A 133 3.83 3.97 9.05
N TYR A 134 2.96 3.91 8.05
CA TYR A 134 1.51 3.99 8.26
C TYR A 134 0.92 2.60 8.18
N THR A 135 0.30 2.15 9.26
CA THR A 135 -0.21 0.77 9.38
C THR A 135 -1.72 0.73 9.42
N ILE A 136 -2.33 -0.20 8.68
CA ILE A 136 -3.77 -0.51 8.77
C ILE A 136 -4.01 -2.01 8.57
N SER A 137 -5.11 -2.55 9.10
CA SER A 137 -5.54 -3.94 8.89
C SER A 137 -5.85 -4.25 7.43
N PHE A 138 -5.82 -5.53 7.07
CA PHE A 138 -6.30 -5.98 5.76
C PHE A 138 -7.80 -5.72 5.57
N ASN A 139 -8.57 -5.89 6.63
CA ASN A 139 -9.96 -5.47 6.66
C ASN A 139 -9.98 -3.93 6.74
N LEU A 140 -10.14 -3.30 5.59
CA LEU A 140 -10.24 -1.87 5.42
C LEU A 140 -11.68 -1.48 5.79
N SER A 141 -11.83 -0.61 6.79
CA SER A 141 -13.14 -0.05 7.12
C SER A 141 -13.60 0.89 6.01
N SER A 142 -14.88 0.80 5.65
CA SER A 142 -15.57 1.76 4.77
C SER A 142 -15.75 3.12 5.40
#